data_AF-A0AAX3YRY2-F1
#
_entry.id   AF-A0AAX3YRY2-F1
#
_cell.length_a   1.000
_cell.length_b   1.000
_cell.length_c   1.000
_cell.angle_alpha   90.00
_cell.angle_beta   90.00
_cell.angle_gamma   90.00
#
_symmetry.space_group_name_H-M   'P 1'
#
loop_
_entity.id
_entity.type
_entity.pdbx_description
1 polymer ?
#
loop_
_entity_poly.entity_id
_entity_poly.type
_entity_poly.pdbx_seq_one_letter_code
_entity_poly.pdbx_strand_id
1 'polypeptide(L)'
;MATSFSNGLNGSEPRTGRRNLKGDRREQAILEGAYEILRTEPLRNVSIDDLAKRAGLSRSSFYFYFESKWQVLSALLSSVTADVFTASSMIFERPPGISPEAAIEHAVSEVMVVWERHGHVLREVGDAAAAEPTLQAQWDKILGRFIDAAAAAIERDRATGVAIDGPPARSLAAALMWMGERNLGLMSMRSENAIRTEDMVETVTTVWLRTVFGLEWRGRSKSD
;
A
#
# COMPACT_ATOMS: atom_id res chain seq x y z
N MET A 1 -61.20 29.26 -18.25
CA MET A 1 -61.09 27.88 -18.75
C MET A 1 -59.77 27.34 -18.21
N ALA A 2 -59.69 26.77 -17.01
CA ALA A 2 -60.17 25.43 -16.62
C ALA A 2 -59.67 24.34 -17.57
N THR A 3 -58.61 23.64 -17.18
CA THR A 3 -58.47 22.18 -17.34
C THR A 3 -57.38 21.66 -16.41
N SER A 4 -57.84 20.94 -15.39
CA SER A 4 -57.10 20.02 -14.55
C SER A 4 -56.73 18.77 -15.36
N PHE A 5 -55.53 18.25 -15.17
CA PHE A 5 -55.24 16.82 -15.35
C PHE A 5 -54.28 16.39 -14.25
N SER A 6 -54.85 15.74 -13.24
CA SER A 6 -54.13 14.83 -12.35
C SER A 6 -53.99 13.50 -13.07
N ASN A 7 -52.80 12.91 -13.09
CA ASN A 7 -52.69 11.46 -13.09
C ASN A 7 -51.39 11.03 -12.43
N GLY A 8 -51.53 10.23 -11.38
CA GLY A 8 -50.44 9.64 -10.65
C GLY A 8 -49.71 8.59 -11.47
N LEU A 9 -48.39 8.56 -11.32
CA LEU A 9 -47.60 7.36 -11.51
C LEU A 9 -46.72 7.19 -10.29
N ASN A 10 -47.17 6.25 -9.45
CA ASN A 10 -46.44 5.68 -8.34
C ASN A 10 -45.26 4.89 -8.96
N GLY A 11 -44.13 5.57 -9.13
CA GLY A 11 -42.89 4.97 -9.62
C GLY A 11 -42.20 4.23 -8.48
N SER A 12 -42.34 2.92 -8.44
CA SER A 12 -41.52 2.03 -7.63
C SER A 12 -40.02 2.29 -7.89
N GLU A 13 -39.30 2.74 -6.86
CA GLU A 13 -37.85 2.88 -6.88
C GLU A 13 -37.15 1.56 -7.25
N PRO A 14 -36.01 1.58 -7.98
CA PRO A 14 -35.29 0.38 -8.35
C PRO A 14 -34.69 -0.31 -7.12
N ARG A 15 -35.21 -1.50 -6.77
CA ARG A 15 -34.73 -2.36 -5.66
C ARG A 15 -33.28 -2.85 -5.84
N THR A 16 -32.68 -2.63 -7.01
CA THR A 16 -31.32 -3.03 -7.39
C THR A 16 -30.24 -2.13 -6.77
N GLY A 17 -30.41 -0.81 -6.72
CA GLY A 17 -29.40 0.10 -6.16
C GLY A 17 -29.21 -0.04 -4.65
N ARG A 18 -30.30 -0.27 -3.91
CA ARG A 18 -30.26 -0.45 -2.44
C ARG A 18 -29.66 -1.78 -2.00
N ARG A 19 -29.63 -2.79 -2.88
CA ARG A 19 -29.06 -4.12 -2.61
C ARG A 19 -27.55 -4.14 -2.83
N ASN A 20 -27.05 -3.43 -3.85
CA ASN A 20 -25.60 -3.22 -4.05
C ASN A 20 -24.99 -2.42 -2.91
N LEU A 21 -25.59 -1.27 -2.53
CA LEU A 21 -25.10 -0.47 -1.40
C LEU A 21 -25.03 -1.24 -0.06
N LYS A 22 -25.94 -2.19 0.16
CA LYS A 22 -25.91 -3.08 1.34
C LYS A 22 -24.86 -4.19 1.22
N GLY A 23 -24.60 -4.66 -0.01
CA GLY A 23 -23.54 -5.61 -0.32
C GLY A 23 -22.17 -5.01 -0.03
N ASP A 24 -21.91 -3.85 -0.63
CA ASP A 24 -20.65 -3.11 -0.50
C ASP A 24 -20.35 -2.76 0.95
N ARG A 25 -21.38 -2.35 1.73
CA ARG A 25 -21.21 -2.05 3.16
C ARG A 25 -20.82 -3.27 4.01
N ARG A 26 -21.33 -4.45 3.67
CA ARG A 26 -21.02 -5.69 4.41
C ARG A 26 -19.65 -6.22 4.04
N GLU A 27 -19.29 -6.15 2.76
CA GLU A 27 -17.93 -6.43 2.31
C GLU A 27 -16.93 -5.51 3.01
N GLN A 28 -17.20 -4.21 3.05
CA GLN A 28 -16.37 -3.24 3.74
C GLN A 28 -16.27 -3.51 5.25
N ALA A 29 -17.36 -3.94 5.90
CA ALA A 29 -17.32 -4.34 7.31
C ALA A 29 -16.44 -5.57 7.57
N ILE A 30 -16.39 -6.53 6.64
CA ILE A 30 -15.45 -7.67 6.72
C ILE A 30 -14.02 -7.17 6.58
N LEU A 31 -13.75 -6.32 5.59
CA LEU A 31 -12.41 -5.75 5.36
C LEU A 31 -11.94 -4.93 6.57
N GLU A 32 -12.79 -4.09 7.14
CA GLU A 32 -12.46 -3.28 8.32
C GLU A 32 -12.22 -4.15 9.55
N GLY A 33 -13.05 -5.18 9.77
CA GLY A 33 -12.85 -6.15 10.85
C GLY A 33 -11.53 -6.92 10.71
N ALA A 34 -11.17 -7.29 9.47
CA ALA A 34 -9.90 -7.94 9.16
C ALA A 34 -8.70 -6.98 9.31
N TYR A 35 -8.84 -5.73 8.86
CA TYR A 35 -7.81 -4.71 9.00
C TYR A 35 -7.45 -4.51 10.47
N GLU A 36 -8.44 -4.35 11.34
CA GLU A 36 -8.21 -4.14 12.77
C GLU A 36 -7.63 -5.36 13.49
N ILE A 37 -8.09 -6.58 13.19
CA ILE A 37 -7.58 -7.79 13.87
C ILE A 37 -6.10 -8.06 13.55
N LEU A 38 -5.66 -7.72 12.32
CA LEU A 38 -4.28 -7.88 11.88
C LEU A 38 -3.27 -7.02 12.65
N ARG A 39 -3.73 -5.99 13.37
CA ARG A 39 -2.88 -5.21 14.27
C ARG A 39 -2.36 -6.04 15.45
N THR A 40 -3.08 -7.09 15.84
CA THR A 40 -2.80 -7.86 17.05
C THR A 40 -2.59 -9.35 16.80
N GLU A 41 -3.15 -9.91 15.73
CA GLU A 41 -3.15 -11.35 15.50
C GLU A 41 -2.86 -11.68 14.04
N PRO A 42 -1.94 -12.62 13.75
CA PRO A 42 -1.68 -13.04 12.38
C PRO A 42 -2.89 -13.78 11.80
N LEU A 43 -3.17 -13.56 10.51
CA LEU A 43 -4.40 -14.04 9.87
C LEU A 43 -4.54 -15.55 9.92
N ARG A 44 -3.42 -16.29 9.91
CA ARG A 44 -3.39 -17.75 10.04
C ARG A 44 -4.11 -18.26 11.30
N ASN A 45 -4.08 -17.50 12.40
CA ASN A 45 -4.75 -17.87 13.66
C ASN A 45 -6.22 -17.41 13.72
N VAL A 46 -6.60 -16.46 12.88
CA VAL A 46 -7.97 -15.93 12.82
C VAL A 46 -8.88 -16.90 12.07
N SER A 47 -10.05 -17.21 12.65
CA SER A 47 -11.07 -18.03 12.00
C SER A 47 -12.03 -17.18 11.15
N ILE A 48 -12.68 -17.81 10.17
CA ILE A 48 -13.74 -17.16 9.39
C ILE A 48 -14.92 -16.73 10.28
N ASP A 49 -15.19 -17.46 11.35
CA ASP A 49 -16.25 -17.11 12.30
C ASP A 49 -15.91 -15.82 13.06
N ASP A 50 -14.63 -15.59 13.38
CA ASP A 50 -14.20 -14.37 14.06
C ASP A 50 -14.33 -13.15 13.14
N LEU A 51 -13.93 -13.30 11.86
CA LEU A 51 -14.11 -12.26 10.84
C LEU A 51 -15.59 -11.94 10.61
N ALA A 52 -16.43 -12.97 10.46
CA ALA A 52 -17.86 -12.81 10.26
C ALA A 52 -18.52 -12.13 11.46
N LYS A 53 -18.21 -12.57 12.69
CA LYS A 53 -18.75 -11.98 13.93
C LYS A 53 -18.37 -10.51 14.06
N ARG A 54 -17.12 -10.13 13.79
CA ARG A 54 -16.67 -8.73 13.82
C ARG A 54 -17.42 -7.85 12.82
N ALA A 55 -17.74 -8.41 11.64
CA ALA A 55 -18.55 -7.73 10.64
C ALA A 55 -20.06 -7.73 10.94
N GLY A 56 -20.52 -8.36 12.04
CA GLY A 56 -21.93 -8.52 12.37
C GLY A 56 -22.68 -9.47 11.42
N LEU A 57 -21.97 -10.46 10.87
CA LEU A 57 -22.47 -11.40 9.87
C LEU A 57 -22.45 -12.85 10.38
N SER A 58 -23.25 -13.70 9.75
CA SER A 58 -23.13 -15.16 9.88
C SER A 58 -21.99 -15.69 9.01
N ARG A 59 -21.46 -16.86 9.36
CA ARG A 59 -20.48 -17.58 8.52
C ARG A 59 -20.94 -17.76 7.08
N SER A 60 -22.21 -18.15 6.87
CA SER A 60 -22.78 -18.29 5.53
C SER A 60 -22.85 -16.96 4.78
N SER A 61 -23.08 -15.85 5.48
CA SER A 61 -23.05 -14.51 4.87
C SER A 61 -21.63 -14.07 4.52
N PHE A 62 -20.60 -14.49 5.27
CA PHE A 62 -19.20 -14.24 4.90
C PHE A 62 -18.85 -14.88 3.55
N TYR A 63 -19.19 -16.16 3.37
CA TYR A 63 -18.89 -16.90 2.14
C TYR A 63 -19.62 -16.39 0.89
N PHE A 64 -20.63 -15.54 1.08
CA PHE A 64 -21.24 -14.81 -0.05
C PHE A 64 -20.30 -13.75 -0.64
N TYR A 65 -19.39 -13.18 0.16
CA TYR A 65 -18.45 -12.13 -0.25
C TYR A 65 -17.04 -12.66 -0.50
N PHE A 66 -16.56 -13.56 0.37
CA PHE A 66 -15.19 -14.07 0.31
C PHE A 66 -15.15 -15.59 0.44
N GLU A 67 -14.48 -16.25 -0.48
CA GLU A 67 -14.27 -17.69 -0.49
C GLU A 67 -13.30 -18.15 0.61
N SER A 68 -12.39 -17.27 1.02
CA SER A 68 -11.40 -17.53 2.07
C SER A 68 -10.95 -16.26 2.78
N LYS A 69 -10.32 -16.41 3.95
CA LYS A 69 -9.65 -15.29 4.64
C LYS A 69 -8.47 -14.71 3.82
N TRP A 70 -7.84 -15.51 2.97
CA TRP A 70 -6.77 -15.05 2.08
C TRP A 70 -7.28 -14.12 0.98
N GLN A 71 -8.51 -14.33 0.51
CA GLN A 71 -9.15 -13.39 -0.41
C GLN A 71 -9.46 -12.04 0.28
N VAL A 72 -9.79 -12.05 1.57
CA VAL A 72 -9.92 -10.82 2.37
C VAL A 72 -8.58 -10.09 2.44
N LEU A 73 -7.48 -10.80 2.71
CA LEU A 73 -6.13 -10.21 2.73
C LEU A 73 -5.72 -9.67 1.35
N SER A 74 -6.05 -10.38 0.28
CA SER A 74 -5.85 -9.95 -1.12
C SER A 74 -6.59 -8.65 -1.45
N ALA A 75 -7.83 -8.51 -0.96
CA ALA A 75 -8.62 -7.30 -1.11
C ALA A 75 -8.03 -6.13 -0.29
N LEU A 76 -7.59 -6.37 0.95
CA LEU A 76 -6.86 -5.37 1.76
C LEU A 76 -5.55 -4.95 1.11
N LEU A 77 -4.79 -5.88 0.56
CA LEU A 77 -3.58 -5.57 -0.19
C LEU A 77 -3.87 -4.62 -1.36
N SER A 78 -4.95 -4.88 -2.09
CA SER A 78 -5.37 -4.04 -3.22
C SER A 78 -5.73 -2.63 -2.77
N SER A 79 -6.41 -2.47 -1.62
CA SER A 79 -6.78 -1.14 -1.11
C SER A 79 -5.57 -0.34 -0.64
N VAL A 80 -4.57 -0.98 -0.02
CA VAL A 80 -3.36 -0.32 0.48
C VAL A 80 -2.38 0.03 -0.64
N THR A 81 -2.36 -0.74 -1.74
CA THR A 81 -1.40 -0.56 -2.83
C THR A 81 -1.42 0.85 -3.44
N ALA A 82 -2.61 1.47 -3.55
CA ALA A 82 -2.75 2.81 -4.11
C ALA A 82 -2.07 3.89 -3.25
N ASP A 83 -2.18 3.78 -1.92
CA ASP A 83 -1.57 4.71 -0.98
C ASP A 83 -0.04 4.61 -1.05
N VAL A 84 0.51 3.39 -1.09
CA VAL A 84 1.97 3.16 -1.23
C VAL A 84 2.50 3.71 -2.56
N PHE A 85 1.75 3.52 -3.66
CA PHE A 85 2.15 4.05 -4.97
C PHE A 85 2.16 5.58 -4.98
N THR A 86 1.15 6.20 -4.38
CA THR A 86 1.05 7.66 -4.26
C THR A 86 2.20 8.23 -3.44
N ALA A 87 2.49 7.64 -2.28
CA ALA A 87 3.61 8.03 -1.42
C ALA A 87 4.98 7.89 -2.11
N SER A 88 5.12 6.92 -3.02
CA SER A 88 6.36 6.66 -3.74
C SER A 88 6.49 7.44 -5.06
N SER A 89 5.47 8.22 -5.43
CA SER A 89 5.37 8.86 -6.75
C SER A 89 6.55 9.78 -7.09
N MET A 90 7.13 10.47 -6.11
CA MET A 90 8.30 11.34 -6.32
C MET A 90 9.57 10.57 -6.73
N ILE A 91 9.65 9.26 -6.44
CA ILE A 91 10.70 8.39 -6.97
C ILE A 91 10.42 8.07 -8.45
N PHE A 92 9.16 7.78 -8.79
CA PHE A 92 8.79 7.32 -10.12
C PHE A 92 8.68 8.43 -11.14
N GLU A 93 8.22 9.61 -10.73
CA GLU A 93 7.79 10.71 -11.60
C GLU A 93 8.21 12.05 -11.00
N ARG A 94 9.51 12.21 -10.70
CA ARG A 94 10.08 13.46 -10.18
C ARG A 94 9.78 14.64 -11.13
N PRO A 95 9.06 15.68 -10.70
CA PRO A 95 8.76 16.84 -11.54
C PRO A 95 10.03 17.64 -11.90
N PRO A 96 10.06 18.31 -13.07
CA PRO A 96 11.16 19.21 -13.42
C PRO A 96 11.38 20.28 -12.35
N GLY A 97 12.65 20.59 -12.06
CA GLY A 97 13.04 21.59 -11.05
C GLY A 97 13.08 21.08 -9.61
N ILE A 98 12.59 19.87 -9.34
CA ILE A 98 12.76 19.23 -8.03
C ILE A 98 14.10 18.48 -8.00
N SER A 99 14.93 18.77 -7.00
CA SER A 99 16.20 18.07 -6.77
C SER A 99 15.98 16.59 -6.39
N PRO A 100 16.87 15.66 -6.77
CA PRO A 100 16.83 14.28 -6.29
C PRO A 100 16.72 14.16 -4.76
N GLU A 101 17.46 14.99 -4.01
CA GLU A 101 17.45 15.02 -2.55
C GLU A 101 16.05 15.23 -1.98
N ALA A 102 15.38 16.31 -2.40
CA ALA A 102 14.02 16.63 -1.97
C ALA A 102 13.01 15.54 -2.38
N ALA A 103 13.15 14.98 -3.57
CA ALA A 103 12.22 13.95 -4.06
C ALA A 103 12.32 12.64 -3.27
N ILE A 104 13.55 12.16 -3.03
CA ILE A 104 13.78 10.94 -2.27
C ILE A 104 13.40 11.15 -0.79
N GLU A 105 13.80 12.26 -0.16
CA GLU A 105 13.44 12.54 1.23
C GLU A 105 11.91 12.57 1.42
N HIS A 106 11.20 13.25 0.50
CA HIS A 106 9.74 13.32 0.53
C HIS A 106 9.12 11.93 0.38
N ALA A 107 9.54 11.15 -0.62
CA ALA A 107 8.98 9.82 -0.85
C ALA A 107 9.22 8.87 0.34
N VAL A 108 10.43 8.88 0.92
CA VAL A 108 10.73 8.06 2.10
C VAL A 108 9.86 8.46 3.29
N SER A 109 9.67 9.77 3.50
CA SER A 109 8.81 10.29 4.57
C SER A 109 7.34 9.88 4.38
N GLU A 110 6.79 10.03 3.18
CA GLU A 110 5.41 9.63 2.89
C GLU A 110 5.20 8.13 2.99
N VAL A 111 6.17 7.31 2.56
CA VAL A 111 6.12 5.86 2.70
C VAL A 111 6.10 5.46 4.18
N MET A 112 6.84 6.16 5.04
CA MET A 112 6.77 5.93 6.49
C MET A 112 5.37 6.21 7.05
N VAL A 113 4.71 7.30 6.62
CA VAL A 113 3.33 7.63 7.04
C VAL A 113 2.35 6.54 6.59
N VAL A 114 2.46 6.09 5.35
CA VAL A 114 1.63 4.98 4.83
C VAL A 114 1.89 3.70 5.64
N TRP A 115 3.14 3.42 5.99
CA TRP A 115 3.49 2.24 6.76
C TRP A 115 3.02 2.29 8.21
N GLU A 116 3.05 3.45 8.86
CA GLU A 116 2.46 3.62 10.20
C GLU A 116 0.97 3.24 10.21
N ARG A 117 0.27 3.62 9.15
CA ARG A 117 -1.15 3.29 8.97
C ARG A 117 -1.35 1.82 8.61
N HIS A 118 -0.67 1.32 7.58
CA HIS A 118 -1.00 0.04 6.93
C HIS A 118 0.02 -1.09 7.13
N GLY A 119 1.10 -0.87 7.88
CA GLY A 119 2.22 -1.79 8.02
C GLY A 119 1.85 -3.18 8.56
N HIS A 120 0.76 -3.29 9.33
CA HIS A 120 0.24 -4.57 9.81
C HIS A 120 -0.36 -5.42 8.67
N VAL A 121 -1.00 -4.81 7.66
CA VAL A 121 -1.49 -5.49 6.46
C VAL A 121 -0.31 -5.89 5.57
N LEU A 122 0.61 -4.96 5.30
CA LEU A 122 1.76 -5.19 4.41
C LEU A 122 2.67 -6.31 4.96
N ARG A 123 2.93 -6.31 6.27
CA ARG A 123 3.65 -7.41 6.94
C ARG A 123 2.91 -8.73 6.80
N GLU A 124 1.60 -8.77 7.07
CA GLU A 124 0.83 -10.02 6.97
C GLU A 124 0.86 -10.57 5.54
N VAL A 125 0.77 -9.71 4.52
CA VAL A 125 0.91 -10.12 3.12
C VAL A 125 2.29 -10.75 2.88
N GLY A 126 3.37 -10.11 3.35
CA GLY A 126 4.72 -10.64 3.22
C GLY A 126 4.89 -12.01 3.88
N ASP A 127 4.36 -12.18 5.09
CA ASP A 127 4.41 -13.44 5.85
C ASP A 127 3.58 -14.55 5.18
N ALA A 128 2.39 -14.21 4.67
CA ALA A 128 1.44 -15.17 4.10
C ALA A 128 1.75 -15.54 2.64
N ALA A 129 2.37 -14.64 1.87
CA ALA A 129 2.65 -14.86 0.45
C ALA A 129 3.48 -16.13 0.18
N ALA A 130 4.37 -16.52 1.11
CA ALA A 130 5.17 -17.74 0.95
C ALA A 130 4.33 -19.04 1.02
N ALA A 131 3.16 -19.00 1.65
CA ALA A 131 2.31 -20.17 1.87
C ALA A 131 1.06 -20.20 0.97
N GLU A 132 0.68 -19.06 0.37
CA GLU A 132 -0.58 -18.90 -0.35
C GLU A 132 -0.35 -18.45 -1.81
N PRO A 133 -0.36 -19.37 -2.80
CA PRO A 133 0.09 -19.09 -4.17
C PRO A 133 -0.65 -17.94 -4.87
N THR A 134 -1.96 -17.81 -4.65
CA THR A 134 -2.75 -16.73 -5.27
C THR A 134 -2.36 -15.36 -4.70
N LEU A 135 -2.12 -15.29 -3.39
CA LEU A 135 -1.64 -14.07 -2.74
C LEU A 135 -0.21 -13.75 -3.18
N GLN A 136 0.65 -14.77 -3.30
CA GLN A 136 2.00 -14.64 -3.82
C GLN A 136 2.01 -14.00 -5.21
N ALA A 137 1.23 -14.57 -6.15
CA ALA A 137 1.17 -14.07 -7.52
C ALA A 137 0.68 -12.62 -7.61
N GLN A 138 -0.28 -12.25 -6.75
CA GLN A 138 -0.75 -10.87 -6.65
C GLN A 138 0.34 -9.95 -6.09
N TRP A 139 1.03 -10.38 -5.02
CA TRP A 139 2.09 -9.62 -4.39
C TRP A 139 3.27 -9.40 -5.34
N ASP A 140 3.71 -10.43 -6.03
CA ASP A 140 4.76 -10.37 -7.05
C ASP A 140 4.41 -9.40 -8.18
N LYS A 141 3.16 -9.43 -8.65
CA LYS A 141 2.68 -8.50 -9.68
C LYS A 141 2.69 -7.05 -9.18
N ILE A 142 2.29 -6.81 -7.93
CA ILE A 142 2.31 -5.48 -7.34
C ILE A 142 3.76 -5.00 -7.23
N LEU A 143 4.61 -5.75 -6.54
CA LEU A 143 6.03 -5.42 -6.35
C LEU A 143 6.77 -5.21 -7.68
N GLY A 144 6.51 -6.06 -8.67
CA GLY A 144 7.07 -5.91 -10.01
C GLY A 144 6.79 -4.53 -10.61
N ARG A 145 5.57 -4.01 -10.47
CA ARG A 145 5.21 -2.66 -10.97
C ARG A 145 5.99 -1.55 -10.26
N PHE A 146 6.19 -1.65 -8.95
CA PHE A 146 6.99 -0.67 -8.19
C PHE A 146 8.46 -0.71 -8.63
N ILE A 147 9.03 -1.90 -8.73
CA ILE A 147 10.41 -2.11 -9.17
C ILE A 147 10.61 -1.55 -10.58
N ASP A 148 9.71 -1.88 -11.50
CA ASP A 148 9.83 -1.46 -12.90
C ASP A 148 9.67 0.07 -13.04
N ALA A 149 8.78 0.69 -12.26
CA ALA A 149 8.62 2.15 -12.23
C ALA A 149 9.87 2.87 -11.69
N ALA A 150 10.43 2.39 -10.58
CA ALA A 150 11.68 2.92 -10.03
C ALA A 150 12.86 2.71 -10.99
N ALA A 151 12.95 1.53 -11.61
CA ALA A 151 13.99 1.23 -12.60
C ALA A 151 13.91 2.18 -13.80
N ALA A 152 12.71 2.41 -14.32
CA ALA A 152 12.49 3.34 -15.42
C ALA A 152 12.88 4.78 -15.02
N ALA A 153 12.63 5.20 -13.79
CA ALA A 153 13.06 6.51 -13.29
C ALA A 153 14.58 6.63 -13.22
N ILE A 154 15.27 5.61 -12.69
CA ILE A 154 16.73 5.56 -12.64
C ILE A 154 17.33 5.65 -14.05
N GLU A 155 16.81 4.88 -15.02
CA GLU A 155 17.33 4.92 -16.40
C GLU A 155 17.09 6.27 -17.09
N ARG A 156 15.95 6.94 -16.82
CA ARG A 156 15.72 8.31 -17.32
C ARG A 156 16.71 9.31 -16.74
N ASP A 157 16.98 9.22 -15.44
CA ASP A 157 17.94 10.10 -14.78
C ASP A 157 19.38 9.83 -15.25
N ARG A 158 19.73 8.57 -15.56
CA ARG A 158 21.03 8.23 -16.19
C ARG A 158 21.16 8.82 -17.59
N ALA A 159 20.13 8.65 -18.42
CA ALA A 159 20.12 9.14 -19.80
C ALA A 159 20.27 10.67 -19.91
N THR A 160 19.89 11.40 -18.85
CA THR A 160 20.00 12.86 -18.76
C THR A 160 21.20 13.34 -17.95
N GLY A 161 22.04 12.42 -17.45
CA GLY A 161 23.24 12.72 -16.66
C GLY A 161 22.97 13.18 -15.23
N VAL A 162 21.73 13.04 -14.74
CA VAL A 162 21.36 13.37 -13.34
C VAL A 162 21.76 12.24 -12.39
N ALA A 163 21.55 10.99 -12.79
CA ALA A 163 21.99 9.80 -12.04
C ALA A 163 23.31 9.27 -12.59
N ILE A 164 24.09 8.63 -11.73
CA ILE A 164 25.36 8.01 -12.11
C ILE A 164 25.14 6.63 -12.74
N ASP A 165 26.13 6.18 -13.50
CA ASP A 165 26.21 4.79 -13.94
C ASP A 165 26.32 3.84 -12.74
N GLY A 166 25.86 2.61 -12.93
CA GLY A 166 25.91 1.59 -11.88
C GLY A 166 25.35 0.25 -12.35
N PRO A 167 24.92 -0.62 -11.41
CA PRO A 167 24.29 -1.89 -11.76
C PRO A 167 23.00 -1.70 -12.61
N PRO A 168 22.47 -2.79 -13.20
CA PRO A 168 21.19 -2.73 -13.90
C PRO A 168 20.11 -2.09 -13.02
N ALA A 169 19.42 -1.06 -13.53
CA ALA A 169 18.53 -0.23 -12.71
C ALA A 169 17.44 -1.05 -12.01
N ARG A 170 16.92 -2.08 -12.68
CA ARG A 170 15.90 -2.97 -12.10
C ARG A 170 16.40 -3.72 -10.87
N SER A 171 17.63 -4.23 -10.91
CA SER A 171 18.23 -4.94 -9.77
C SER A 171 18.54 -3.98 -8.63
N LEU A 172 19.03 -2.78 -8.94
CA LEU A 172 19.27 -1.73 -7.94
C LEU A 172 17.96 -1.30 -7.25
N ALA A 173 16.91 -1.01 -8.03
CA ALA A 173 15.59 -0.65 -7.53
C ALA A 173 15.00 -1.74 -6.62
N ALA A 174 15.10 -3.00 -7.03
CA ALA A 174 14.65 -4.13 -6.21
C ALA A 174 15.40 -4.20 -4.88
N ALA A 175 16.73 -4.07 -4.88
CA ALA A 175 17.54 -4.09 -3.67
C ALA A 175 17.17 -2.95 -2.71
N LEU A 176 17.05 -1.72 -3.22
CA LEU A 176 16.67 -0.54 -2.43
C LEU A 176 15.28 -0.68 -1.82
N MET A 177 14.32 -1.19 -2.61
CA MET A 177 12.96 -1.42 -2.14
C MET A 177 12.90 -2.47 -1.03
N TRP A 178 13.57 -3.62 -1.20
CA TRP A 178 13.58 -4.68 -0.19
C TRP A 178 14.32 -4.28 1.09
N MET A 179 15.35 -3.45 0.99
CA MET A 179 16.01 -2.86 2.16
C MET A 179 15.02 -1.98 2.94
N GLY A 180 14.25 -1.13 2.26
CA GLY A 180 13.24 -0.28 2.88
C GLY A 180 12.10 -1.08 3.52
N GLU A 181 11.49 -1.99 2.75
CA GLU A 181 10.41 -2.87 3.20
C GLU A 181 10.80 -3.64 4.46
N ARG A 182 11.97 -4.28 4.45
CA ARG A 182 12.42 -5.09 5.59
C ARG A 182 12.60 -4.26 6.85
N ASN A 183 13.15 -3.05 6.74
CA ASN A 183 13.32 -2.16 7.89
C ASN A 183 11.97 -1.68 8.44
N LEU A 184 11.06 -1.25 7.56
CA LEU A 184 9.71 -0.85 7.95
C LEU A 184 8.95 -2.02 8.62
N GLY A 185 9.10 -3.25 8.12
CA GLY A 185 8.55 -4.45 8.75
C GLY A 185 9.08 -4.70 10.16
N LEU A 186 10.39 -4.57 10.37
CA LEU A 186 11.02 -4.68 11.69
C LEU A 186 10.54 -3.58 12.65
N MET A 187 10.36 -2.35 12.16
CA MET A 187 9.81 -1.23 12.94
C MET A 187 8.38 -1.52 13.41
N SER A 188 7.51 -2.05 12.54
CA SER A 188 6.15 -2.46 12.90
C SER A 188 6.10 -3.55 13.97
N MET A 189 7.12 -4.40 14.03
CA MET A 189 7.26 -5.43 15.07
C MET A 189 7.95 -4.92 16.34
N ARG A 190 8.34 -3.63 16.38
CA ARG A 190 9.12 -3.04 17.48
C ARG A 190 10.38 -3.83 17.79
N SER A 191 11.04 -4.35 16.76
CA SER A 191 12.30 -5.07 16.90
C SER A 191 13.39 -4.15 17.45
N GLU A 192 14.18 -4.63 18.41
CA GLU A 192 15.36 -3.91 18.92
C GLU A 192 16.43 -3.67 17.83
N ASN A 193 16.39 -4.45 16.75
CA ASN A 193 17.31 -4.35 15.62
C ASN A 193 16.75 -3.48 14.47
N ALA A 194 15.57 -2.89 14.63
CA ALA A 194 15.02 -1.96 13.64
C ALA A 194 15.80 -0.65 13.63
N ILE A 195 15.89 0.01 12.46
CA ILE A 195 16.29 1.42 12.41
C ILE A 195 15.32 2.23 13.28
N ARG A 196 15.86 3.17 14.07
CA ARG A 196 15.05 4.06 14.89
C ARG A 196 14.22 4.97 13.98
N THR A 197 12.99 5.27 14.38
CA THR A 197 12.08 6.09 13.57
C THR A 197 12.69 7.43 13.16
N GLU A 198 13.40 8.09 14.07
CA GLU A 198 14.09 9.36 13.83
C GLU A 198 15.23 9.28 12.81
N ASP A 199 15.84 8.10 12.64
CA ASP A 199 17.00 7.89 11.77
C ASP A 199 16.61 7.33 10.40
N MET A 200 15.37 6.84 10.25
CA MET A 200 14.91 6.10 9.06
C MET A 200 14.95 6.94 7.79
N VAL A 201 14.45 8.18 7.86
CA VAL A 201 14.44 9.09 6.70
C VAL A 201 15.87 9.40 6.26
N GLU A 202 16.74 9.79 7.18
CA GLU A 202 18.15 10.09 6.88
C GLU A 202 18.87 8.87 6.29
N THR A 203 18.74 7.71 6.94
CA THR A 203 19.45 6.49 6.56
C THR A 203 19.06 6.01 5.17
N VAL A 204 17.76 5.86 4.91
CA VAL A 204 17.28 5.35 3.62
C VAL A 204 17.52 6.37 2.51
N THR A 205 17.28 7.65 2.77
CA THR A 205 17.55 8.72 1.79
C THR A 205 19.03 8.75 1.42
N THR A 206 19.94 8.65 2.39
CA THR A 206 21.38 8.60 2.14
C THR A 206 21.77 7.44 1.23
N VAL A 207 21.25 6.24 1.47
CA VAL A 207 21.56 5.07 0.64
C VAL A 207 21.06 5.27 -0.79
N TRP A 208 19.83 5.76 -0.98
CA TRP A 208 19.29 6.09 -2.30
C TRP A 208 20.14 7.13 -3.02
N LEU A 209 20.45 8.25 -2.37
CA LEU A 209 21.21 9.35 -2.97
C LEU A 209 22.61 8.92 -3.40
N ARG A 210 23.33 8.19 -2.54
CA ARG A 210 24.67 7.72 -2.86
C ARG A 210 24.69 6.69 -3.98
N THR A 211 23.74 5.75 -3.98
CA THR A 211 23.75 4.61 -4.92
C THR A 211 23.15 4.94 -6.28
N VAL A 212 22.20 5.87 -6.36
CA VAL A 212 21.54 6.27 -7.62
C VAL A 212 22.17 7.53 -8.21
N PHE A 213 22.44 8.54 -7.39
CA PHE A 213 22.83 9.87 -7.86
C PHE A 213 24.29 10.24 -7.56
N GLY A 214 25.00 9.45 -6.73
CA GLY A 214 26.33 9.82 -6.24
C GLY A 214 26.31 11.08 -5.35
N LEU A 215 25.16 11.39 -4.74
CA LEU A 215 24.96 12.60 -3.94
C LEU A 215 25.06 12.29 -2.44
N GLU A 216 25.51 13.28 -1.68
CA GLU A 216 25.50 13.26 -0.21
C GLU A 216 24.20 13.85 0.33
N TRP A 217 23.61 13.21 1.33
CA TRP A 217 22.47 13.79 2.04
C TRP A 217 22.95 14.95 2.92
N ARG A 218 22.33 16.12 2.76
CA ARG A 218 22.73 17.36 3.46
C ARG A 218 21.76 17.77 4.58
N GLY A 219 20.78 16.92 4.89
CA GLY A 219 19.74 17.24 5.86
C GLY A 219 18.72 18.25 5.36
N ARG A 220 17.60 18.34 6.07
CA ARG A 220 16.82 19.58 6.06
C ARG A 220 17.71 20.64 6.68
N SER A 221 18.03 21.70 5.93
CA SER A 221 18.65 22.88 6.52
C SER A 221 17.83 23.24 7.76
N LYS A 222 18.42 23.16 8.95
CA LYS A 222 17.76 23.65 10.16
C LYS A 222 17.53 25.13 9.90
N SER A 223 16.29 25.51 9.63
CA SER A 223 15.88 26.89 9.77
C SER A 223 16.08 27.23 11.24
N ASP A 224 17.12 28.03 11.53
CA ASP A 224 17.29 28.70 12.81
C ASP A 224 16.04 29.49 13.20
#